data_AF-A0A941ABA8-F1
#
_entry.id   AF-A0A941ABA8-F1
#
_cell.length_a   1.000
_cell.length_b   1.000
_cell.length_c   1.000
_cell.angle_alpha   90.00
_cell.angle_beta   90.00
_cell.angle_gamma   90.00
#
_symmetry.space_group_name_H-M   'P 1'
#
loop_
_entity.id
_entity.type
_entity.pdbx_description
1 polymer ?
#
loop_
_entity_poly.entity_id
_entity_poly.type
_entity_poly.pdbx_seq_one_letter_code
_entity_poly.pdbx_strand_id
1 'polypeptide(L)'
;MKRFVLLAQGMSTAEQKIWQHAGFDCVTATADNIDVVWVDRFRSSSARAKSLGVLLDPLGSKVFMVKKQLKTTFAFTDNWRTVYSWKEYTAGPASWVLGSKLETPLSEDMGALLSEQATAAFAESLYYYLLRDVFRETAEWCGHMSSVVGRM
;
A
#
# COMPACT_ATOMS: atom_id res chain seq x y z
N MET A 1 -12.18 -11.08 -11.68
CA MET A 1 -10.94 -10.31 -11.96
C MET A 1 -10.05 -10.40 -10.75
N LYS A 2 -8.72 -10.55 -10.92
CA LYS A 2 -7.77 -10.69 -9.81
C LYS A 2 -8.01 -9.57 -8.78
N ARG A 3 -8.29 -9.97 -7.54
CA ARG A 3 -8.65 -9.11 -6.41
C ARG A 3 -7.37 -8.86 -5.64
N PHE A 4 -6.86 -7.62 -5.65
CA PHE A 4 -5.66 -7.29 -4.88
C PHE A 4 -5.90 -7.61 -3.41
N VAL A 5 -4.94 -8.27 -2.77
CA VAL A 5 -5.08 -8.70 -1.37
C VAL A 5 -4.61 -7.59 -0.45
N LEU A 6 -5.52 -7.15 0.41
CA LEU A 6 -5.27 -6.17 1.47
C LEU A 6 -5.12 -6.88 2.81
N LEU A 7 -3.97 -6.76 3.44
CA LEU A 7 -3.83 -7.08 4.86
C LEU A 7 -4.45 -5.95 5.70
N ALA A 8 -5.68 -6.16 6.18
CA ALA A 8 -6.53 -5.19 6.85
C ALA A 8 -6.31 -5.17 8.38
N GLN A 9 -5.06 -5.06 8.84
CA GLN A 9 -4.73 -5.17 10.26
C GLN A 9 -5.21 -3.94 11.05
N GLY A 10 -6.15 -4.17 11.96
CA GLY A 10 -6.72 -3.12 12.82
C GLY A 10 -7.86 -2.31 12.17
N MET A 11 -8.32 -2.67 10.97
CA MET A 11 -9.49 -2.04 10.35
C MET A 11 -10.80 -2.51 10.98
N SER A 12 -11.73 -1.59 11.18
CA SER A 12 -13.11 -1.91 11.54
C SER A 12 -13.86 -2.61 10.41
N THR A 13 -14.97 -3.30 10.72
CA THR A 13 -15.80 -3.96 9.71
C THR A 13 -16.40 -2.97 8.69
N ALA A 14 -16.67 -1.72 9.10
CA ALA A 14 -17.14 -0.68 8.20
C ALA A 14 -16.07 -0.29 7.17
N GLU A 15 -14.82 -0.13 7.62
CA GLU A 15 -13.70 0.16 6.73
C GLU A 15 -13.42 -1.01 5.80
N GLN A 16 -13.43 -2.25 6.28
CA GLN A 16 -13.25 -3.43 5.42
C GLN A 16 -14.29 -3.49 4.29
N LYS A 17 -15.57 -3.15 4.58
CA LYS A 17 -16.61 -3.10 3.54
C LYS A 17 -16.33 -2.05 2.46
N ILE A 18 -15.80 -0.89 2.83
CA ILE A 18 -15.41 0.15 1.88
C ILE A 18 -14.34 -0.39 0.92
N TRP A 19 -13.34 -1.07 1.46
CA TRP A 19 -12.24 -1.63 0.67
C TRP A 19 -12.68 -2.81 -0.21
N GLN A 20 -13.57 -3.66 0.30
CA GLN A 20 -14.20 -4.71 -0.49
C GLN A 20 -15.02 -4.13 -1.65
N HIS A 21 -15.74 -3.02 -1.42
CA HIS A 21 -16.49 -2.32 -2.47
C HIS A 21 -15.57 -1.77 -3.56
N ALA A 22 -14.40 -1.25 -3.18
CA ALA A 22 -13.37 -0.82 -4.13
C ALA A 22 -12.71 -1.97 -4.92
N GLY A 23 -12.89 -3.23 -4.49
CA GLY A 23 -12.44 -4.43 -5.21
C GLY A 23 -11.31 -5.21 -4.54
N PHE A 24 -10.92 -4.86 -3.32
CA PHE A 24 -9.89 -5.57 -2.55
C PHE A 24 -10.42 -6.81 -1.86
N ASP A 25 -9.57 -7.84 -1.76
CA ASP A 25 -9.80 -8.96 -0.86
C ASP A 25 -9.16 -8.67 0.50
N CYS A 26 -9.98 -8.45 1.52
CA CYS A 26 -9.51 -8.04 2.85
C CYS A 26 -9.22 -9.27 3.71
N VAL A 27 -7.95 -9.49 4.04
CA VAL A 27 -7.49 -10.54 4.94
C VAL A 27 -6.97 -9.94 6.25
N THR A 28 -7.21 -10.62 7.37
CA THR A 28 -6.71 -10.19 8.69
C THR A 28 -5.50 -10.98 9.17
N ALA A 29 -5.16 -12.06 8.47
CA ALA A 29 -3.98 -12.89 8.71
C ALA A 29 -3.00 -12.74 7.54
N THR A 30 -1.72 -12.98 7.82
CA THR A 30 -0.68 -13.01 6.79
C THR A 30 -1.01 -14.07 5.75
N ALA A 31 -0.95 -13.70 4.47
CA ALA A 31 -1.20 -14.56 3.34
C ALA A 31 -0.02 -14.49 2.37
N ASP A 32 0.19 -15.58 1.63
CA ASP A 32 1.09 -15.58 0.49
C ASP A 32 0.42 -14.72 -0.60
N ASN A 33 1.09 -13.65 -1.03
CA ASN A 33 0.61 -12.64 -2.01
C ASN A 33 -0.23 -11.47 -1.43
N ILE A 34 0.27 -10.79 -0.39
CA ILE A 34 -0.30 -9.50 0.01
C ILE A 34 0.15 -8.41 -0.95
N ASP A 35 -0.79 -7.73 -1.61
CA ASP A 35 -0.50 -6.58 -2.48
C ASP A 35 -0.41 -5.28 -1.69
N VAL A 36 -1.32 -5.11 -0.73
CA VAL A 36 -1.43 -3.90 0.09
C VAL A 36 -1.42 -4.25 1.56
N VAL A 37 -0.63 -3.53 2.34
CA VAL A 37 -0.67 -3.64 3.81
C VAL A 37 -1.27 -2.39 4.42
N TRP A 38 -2.32 -2.56 5.22
CA TRP A 38 -2.85 -1.52 6.09
C TRP A 38 -2.51 -1.85 7.54
N VAL A 39 -1.89 -0.89 8.24
CA VAL A 39 -1.62 -0.97 9.67
C VAL A 39 -2.33 0.19 10.38
N ASP A 40 -3.44 -0.11 11.06
CA ASP A 40 -4.05 0.86 11.99
C ASP A 40 -3.37 0.77 13.36
N ARG A 41 -3.08 1.95 13.95
CA ARG A 41 -2.52 2.11 15.30
C ARG A 41 -1.38 1.15 15.59
N PHE A 42 -0.19 1.47 15.09
CA PHE A 42 1.04 0.85 15.59
C PHE A 42 1.22 1.20 17.08
N ARG A 43 0.58 0.43 17.96
CA ARG A 43 0.80 0.49 19.41
C ARG A 43 2.12 -0.19 19.64
N SER A 44 3.17 0.63 19.72
CA SER A 44 4.45 0.22 20.27
C SER A 44 4.23 -0.24 21.71
N SER A 45 3.94 -1.53 21.90
CA SER A 45 3.95 -2.16 23.21
C SER A 45 4.89 -3.34 23.18
N SER A 46 5.96 -3.20 23.98
CA SER A 46 7.04 -4.15 24.26
C SER A 46 8.17 -4.24 23.24
N ALA A 47 9.39 -4.17 23.79
CA ALA A 47 10.77 -4.45 23.34
C ALA A 47 11.12 -4.94 21.91
N ARG A 48 10.19 -5.38 21.06
CA ARG A 48 10.39 -5.80 19.66
C ARG A 48 9.90 -4.78 18.62
N ALA A 49 9.25 -3.70 19.02
CA ALA A 49 8.54 -2.78 18.13
C ALA A 49 9.40 -1.70 17.42
N LYS A 50 10.66 -1.94 17.05
CA LYS A 50 11.53 -0.84 16.57
C LYS A 50 11.64 -0.64 15.07
N SER A 51 11.11 -1.52 14.21
CA SER A 51 11.03 -1.17 12.79
C SER A 51 9.82 -1.74 12.09
N LEU A 52 9.13 -0.85 11.37
CA LEU A 52 8.06 -1.21 10.45
C LEU A 52 8.60 -2.10 9.30
N GLY A 53 9.88 -1.90 8.95
CA GLY A 53 10.55 -2.70 7.93
C GLY A 53 10.58 -4.19 8.25
N VAL A 54 10.88 -4.58 9.49
CA VAL A 54 10.88 -6.01 9.89
C VAL A 54 9.47 -6.65 9.81
N LEU A 55 8.40 -5.86 10.00
CA LEU A 55 7.03 -6.36 9.89
C LEU A 55 6.61 -6.53 8.43
N LEU A 56 7.03 -5.61 7.55
CA LEU A 56 6.58 -5.59 6.17
C LEU A 56 7.51 -6.37 5.21
N ASP A 57 8.80 -6.56 5.56
CA ASP A 57 9.80 -7.27 4.76
C ASP A 57 9.33 -8.66 4.30
N PRO A 58 8.79 -9.52 5.19
CA PRO A 58 8.34 -10.85 4.80
C PRO A 58 7.10 -10.84 3.89
N LEU A 59 6.34 -9.75 3.87
CA LEU A 59 5.04 -9.68 3.18
C LEU A 59 5.17 -9.41 1.68
N GLY A 60 6.32 -8.86 1.25
CA GLY A 60 6.56 -8.59 -0.17
C GLY A 60 5.52 -7.65 -0.81
N SER A 61 4.85 -6.80 -0.04
CA SER A 61 3.77 -5.93 -0.49
C SER A 61 4.16 -4.98 -1.62
N LYS A 62 3.23 -4.63 -2.50
CA LYS A 62 3.44 -3.59 -3.52
C LYS A 62 3.31 -2.20 -2.91
N VAL A 63 2.32 -2.03 -2.02
CA VAL A 63 2.02 -0.77 -1.33
C VAL A 63 1.82 -1.04 0.15
N PHE A 64 2.27 -0.11 1.00
CA PHE A 64 1.98 -0.14 2.42
C PHE A 64 1.42 1.19 2.89
N MET A 65 0.62 1.11 3.94
CA MET A 65 -0.06 2.23 4.57
C MET A 65 -0.04 2.08 6.08
N VAL A 66 0.44 3.12 6.75
CA VAL A 66 0.51 3.14 8.20
C VAL A 66 -0.12 4.41 8.74
N LYS A 67 -1.12 4.22 9.60
CA LYS A 67 -1.68 5.29 10.42
C LYS A 67 -0.88 5.42 11.71
N LYS A 68 -0.20 6.55 11.90
CA LYS A 68 0.48 6.87 13.16
C LYS A 68 -0.21 8.01 13.90
N GLN A 69 -0.06 8.01 15.21
CA GLN A 69 -0.33 9.20 16.02
C GLN A 69 0.88 10.14 15.92
N LEU A 70 0.67 11.46 15.91
CA LEU A 70 1.77 12.44 15.79
C LEU A 70 2.91 12.27 16.80
N LYS A 71 2.62 11.71 17.99
CA LYS A 71 3.61 11.46 19.04
C LYS A 71 4.36 10.13 18.89
N THR A 72 4.03 9.32 17.89
CA THR A 72 4.64 8.01 17.65
C THR A 72 5.70 8.13 16.57
N THR A 73 6.97 8.10 16.97
CA THR A 73 8.09 7.95 16.04
C THR A 73 8.28 6.47 15.73
N PHE A 74 8.25 6.11 14.45
CA PHE A 74 8.66 4.79 13.99
C PHE A 74 9.84 4.93 13.03
N ALA A 75 10.76 3.98 13.06
CA ALA A 75 11.89 3.93 12.15
C ALA A 75 11.62 2.89 11.07
N PHE A 76 11.83 3.26 9.82
CA PHE A 76 12.09 2.27 8.78
C PHE A 76 13.54 1.78 8.96
N THR A 77 13.79 0.51 8.67
CA THR A 77 15.16 0.04 8.49
C THR A 77 15.76 0.73 7.25
N ASP A 78 17.08 0.88 7.19
CA ASP A 78 17.74 1.51 6.04
C ASP A 78 17.45 0.75 4.73
N ASN A 79 17.34 -0.59 4.80
CA ASN A 79 16.95 -1.44 3.69
C ASN A 79 15.55 -1.13 3.13
N TRP A 80 14.63 -0.59 3.96
CA TRP A 80 13.28 -0.26 3.49
C TRP A 80 13.25 1.01 2.64
N ARG A 81 14.12 1.97 2.98
CA ARG A 81 14.22 3.24 2.24
C ARG A 81 14.80 3.06 0.85
N THR A 82 15.54 1.97 0.62
CA THR A 82 16.09 1.65 -0.71
C THR A 82 15.08 0.89 -1.58
N VAL A 83 14.11 0.19 -0.98
CA VAL A 83 13.12 -0.62 -1.70
C VAL A 83 11.82 0.14 -1.98
N TYR A 84 11.39 1.02 -1.08
CA TYR A 84 10.14 1.76 -1.22
C TYR A 84 10.37 3.26 -1.35
N SER A 85 9.70 3.85 -2.33
CA SER A 85 9.44 5.29 -2.33
C SER A 85 8.28 5.56 -1.39
N TRP A 86 8.47 6.42 -0.40
CA TRP A 86 7.47 6.71 0.62
C TRP A 86 7.33 8.21 0.87
N LYS A 87 6.11 8.60 1.26
CA LYS A 87 5.75 9.96 1.66
C LYS A 87 4.95 9.91 2.96
N GLU A 88 5.12 10.94 3.77
CA GLU A 88 4.31 11.17 4.96
C GLU A 88 3.32 12.31 4.71
N TYR A 89 2.08 12.10 5.12
CA TYR A 89 0.98 13.05 5.01
C TYR A 89 0.39 13.31 6.39
N THR A 90 0.31 14.57 6.79
CA THR A 90 -0.20 14.97 8.10
C THR A 90 -1.69 15.35 8.00
N ALA A 91 -2.47 14.84 8.95
CA ALA A 91 -3.93 14.91 8.95
C ALA A 91 -4.46 15.18 10.37
N GLY A 92 -4.51 16.44 10.78
CA GLY A 92 -4.95 16.83 12.13
C GLY A 92 -4.10 16.13 13.21
N PRO A 93 -4.68 15.32 14.13
CA PRO A 93 -3.92 14.65 15.20
C PRO A 93 -3.19 13.36 14.75
N ALA A 94 -3.39 12.92 13.51
CA ALA A 94 -2.79 11.71 12.95
C ALA A 94 -1.85 12.06 11.79
N SER A 95 -0.93 11.16 11.47
CA SER A 95 -0.28 11.19 10.17
C SER A 95 -0.24 9.81 9.53
N TRP A 96 -0.22 9.84 8.22
CA TRP A 96 -0.25 8.69 7.34
C TRP A 96 1.10 8.57 6.67
N VAL A 97 1.65 7.37 6.67
CA VAL A 97 2.81 7.06 5.85
C VAL A 97 2.38 6.07 4.80
N LEU A 98 2.61 6.47 3.56
CA LEU A 98 2.27 5.70 2.38
C LEU A 98 3.57 5.42 1.64
N GLY A 99 3.79 4.18 1.24
CA GLY A 99 4.91 3.86 0.39
C GLY A 99 4.60 2.76 -0.61
N SER A 100 5.33 2.80 -1.71
CA SER A 100 5.17 1.92 -2.85
C SER A 100 6.55 1.53 -3.37
N LYS A 101 6.68 0.27 -3.80
CA LYS A 101 7.86 -0.20 -4.55
C LYS A 101 7.59 -0.27 -6.05
N LEU A 102 6.43 0.21 -6.50
CA LEU A 102 6.10 0.32 -7.91
C LEU A 102 6.86 1.49 -8.52
N GLU A 103 7.18 1.37 -9.81
CA GLU A 103 7.97 2.39 -10.51
C GLU A 103 7.20 3.71 -10.67
N THR A 104 5.87 3.63 -10.77
CA THR A 104 5.03 4.83 -10.83
C THR A 104 4.93 5.45 -9.43
N PRO A 105 5.33 6.71 -9.22
CA PRO A 105 5.21 7.34 -7.91
C PRO A 105 3.74 7.47 -7.50
N LEU A 106 3.50 7.43 -6.18
CA LEU A 106 2.18 7.68 -5.61
C LEU A 106 1.79 9.15 -5.84
N SER A 107 0.54 9.39 -6.24
CA SER A 107 0.03 10.75 -6.43
C SER A 107 -0.02 11.51 -5.10
N GLU A 108 0.20 12.83 -5.13
CA GLU A 108 0.06 13.68 -3.94
C GLU A 108 -1.39 13.74 -3.45
N ASP A 109 -2.35 13.64 -4.36
CA ASP A 109 -3.79 13.65 -4.06
C ASP A 109 -4.21 12.48 -3.15
N MET A 110 -3.51 11.34 -3.22
CA MET A 110 -3.76 10.19 -2.35
C MET A 110 -3.55 10.54 -0.87
N GLY A 111 -2.59 11.42 -0.59
CA GLY A 111 -2.37 11.94 0.75
C GLY A 111 -3.52 12.82 1.24
N ALA A 112 -4.03 13.69 0.36
CA ALA A 112 -5.18 14.55 0.67
C ALA A 112 -6.43 13.71 0.99
N LEU A 113 -6.71 12.66 0.21
CA LEU A 113 -7.84 11.77 0.45
C LEU A 113 -7.76 11.07 1.82
N LEU A 114 -6.56 10.64 2.25
CA LEU A 114 -6.37 10.09 3.59
C LEU A 114 -6.52 11.15 4.68
N SER A 115 -6.06 12.37 4.43
CA SER A 115 -6.16 13.49 5.37
C SER A 115 -7.59 13.96 5.61
N GLU A 116 -8.41 13.94 4.57
CA GLU A 116 -9.84 14.27 4.62
C GLU A 116 -10.70 13.11 5.15
N GLN A 117 -10.08 11.97 5.50
CA GLN A 117 -10.77 10.73 5.87
C GLN A 117 -11.73 10.23 4.77
N ALA A 118 -11.46 10.58 3.51
CA ALA A 118 -12.18 10.11 2.33
C ALA A 118 -11.74 8.69 1.96
N THR A 119 -11.85 7.74 2.91
CA THR A 119 -11.31 6.38 2.80
C THR A 119 -11.85 5.62 1.58
N ALA A 120 -13.10 5.87 1.18
CA ALA A 120 -13.68 5.27 -0.02
C ALA A 120 -13.00 5.74 -1.30
N ALA A 121 -12.90 7.05 -1.51
CA ALA A 121 -12.23 7.63 -2.66
C ALA A 121 -10.73 7.24 -2.69
N PHE A 122 -10.10 7.17 -1.52
CA PHE A 122 -8.72 6.67 -1.41
C PHE A 122 -8.61 5.21 -1.85
N ALA A 123 -9.47 4.31 -1.35
CA ALA A 123 -9.43 2.89 -1.70
C ALA A 123 -9.64 2.71 -3.22
N GLU A 124 -10.60 3.42 -3.81
CA GLU A 124 -10.81 3.41 -5.27
C GLU A 124 -9.59 3.91 -6.03
N SER A 125 -9.00 5.03 -5.61
CA SER A 125 -7.81 5.61 -6.24
C SER A 125 -6.62 4.66 -6.18
N LEU A 126 -6.43 3.97 -5.05
CA LEU A 126 -5.37 2.98 -4.89
C LEU A 126 -5.61 1.76 -5.77
N TYR A 127 -6.86 1.28 -5.86
CA TYR A 127 -7.23 0.18 -6.74
C TYR A 127 -6.90 0.49 -8.21
N TYR A 128 -7.27 1.67 -8.69
CA TYR A 128 -6.93 2.11 -10.05
C TYR A 128 -5.44 2.26 -10.28
N TYR A 129 -4.70 2.76 -9.29
CA TYR A 129 -3.24 2.85 -9.36
C TYR A 129 -2.59 1.47 -9.51
N LEU A 130 -3.02 0.47 -8.73
CA LEU A 130 -2.53 -0.90 -8.86
C LEU A 130 -2.94 -1.54 -10.20
N LEU A 131 -4.17 -1.31 -10.66
CA LEU A 131 -4.61 -1.79 -11.97
C LEU A 131 -3.78 -1.19 -13.11
N ARG A 132 -3.50 0.11 -13.06
CA ARG A 132 -2.70 0.80 -14.07
C ARG A 132 -1.30 0.20 -14.18
N ASP A 133 -0.71 -0.14 -13.03
CA ASP A 133 0.59 -0.80 -13.01
C ASP A 133 0.55 -2.18 -13.66
N VAL A 134 -0.46 -3.01 -13.34
CA VAL A 134 -0.69 -4.31 -14.00
C VAL A 134 -0.88 -4.16 -15.51
N PHE A 135 -1.67 -3.18 -15.96
CA PHE A 135 -1.87 -2.94 -17.40
C PHE A 135 -0.60 -2.46 -18.09
N ARG A 136 0.20 -1.64 -17.42
CA ARG A 136 1.48 -1.17 -17.95
C ARG A 136 2.47 -2.32 -18.11
N GLU A 137 2.66 -3.14 -17.07
CA GLU A 137 3.48 -4.35 -17.14
C GLU A 137 3.00 -5.22 -18.32
N THR A 138 1.69 -5.48 -18.41
CA THR A 138 1.12 -6.29 -19.50
C THR A 138 1.38 -5.68 -20.88
N ALA A 139 1.24 -4.37 -21.03
CA ALA A 139 1.49 -3.66 -22.29
C ALA A 139 2.97 -3.71 -22.70
N GLU A 140 3.89 -3.61 -21.74
CA GLU A 140 5.33 -3.77 -21.98
C GLU A 140 5.66 -5.19 -22.47
N TRP A 141 5.08 -6.22 -21.84
CA TRP A 141 5.21 -7.61 -22.28
C TRP A 141 4.64 -7.83 -23.68
N CYS A 142 3.43 -7.32 -23.97
CA CYS A 142 2.83 -7.41 -25.30
C CYS A 142 3.64 -6.65 -26.37
N GLY A 143 4.14 -5.45 -26.04
CA GLY A 143 5.01 -4.67 -26.91
C GLY A 143 6.32 -5.41 -27.21
N HIS A 144 6.94 -6.01 -26.20
CA HIS A 144 8.15 -6.81 -26.36
C HIS A 144 7.92 -8.03 -27.27
N MET A 145 6.83 -8.77 -27.06
CA MET A 145 6.45 -9.92 -27.90
C MET A 145 6.13 -9.52 -29.35
N SER A 146 5.49 -8.37 -29.58
CA SER A 146 5.21 -7.86 -30.94
C SER A 146 6.48 -7.40 -31.68
N SER A 147 7.48 -6.88 -30.94
CA SER A 147 8.77 -6.48 -31.48
C SER A 147 9.63 -7.68 -31.94
N VAL A 148 9.51 -8.83 -31.27
CA VAL A 148 10.23 -10.07 -31.61
C VAL A 148 9.70 -10.71 -32.90
N VAL A 149 8.46 -10.45 -33.30
CA VAL A 149 7.86 -11.01 -34.54
C VAL A 149 8.08 -10.10 -35.77
N GLY A 150 8.58 -8.87 -35.58
CA GLY A 150 8.76 -7.87 -36.64
C GLY A 150 10.13 -7.85 -37.34
N ARG A 151 11.02 -8.81 -37.08
CA ARG A 151 12.29 -8.98 -37.79
C ARG A 151 12.42 -10.40 -38.34
N MET A 152 11.64 -10.70 -39.36
CA MET A 152 11.94 -11.73 -40.36
C MET A 152 11.62 -11.19 -41.74
#